data_AF-A0A7V2F3M6-F1
#
_entry.id   AF-A0A7V2F3M6-F1
#
_cell.length_a   1.000
_cell.length_b   1.000
_cell.length_c   1.000
_cell.angle_alpha   90.00
_cell.angle_beta   90.00
_cell.angle_gamma   90.00
#
_symmetry.space_group_name_H-M   'P 1'
#
loop_
_entity.id
_entity.type
_entity.pdbx_description
1 polymer ?
#
loop_
_entity_poly.entity_id
_entity_poly.type
_entity_poly.pdbx_seq_one_letter_code
_entity_poly.pdbx_strand_id
1 'polypeptide(L)'
;MACPECYSDDPRVTPILDPEKCLQTHRQYICSTCGRCICAEIDGNNKFRAGFPFKTLEIAKLYLRAAEAIYGGPCEIYEIVYKNGRIFYRIFEDRKSLMEHMERNPDQSCRTMKPLY
;
A
#
# COMPACT_ATOMS: atom_id res chain seq x y z
N MET A 1 7.24 10.00 16.96
CA MET A 1 7.77 10.71 15.78
C MET A 1 7.94 9.64 14.73
N ALA A 2 7.22 9.78 13.62
CA ALA A 2 7.20 8.74 12.61
C ALA A 2 8.61 8.54 12.07
N CYS A 3 8.98 7.27 11.86
CA CYS A 3 10.24 6.93 11.24
C CYS A 3 10.32 7.61 9.85
N PRO A 4 11.38 8.38 9.55
CA PRO A 4 11.49 9.14 8.30
C PRO A 4 11.57 8.25 7.06
N GLU A 5 11.90 6.96 7.23
CA GLU A 5 12.04 6.01 6.14
C GLU A 5 10.76 5.20 5.89
N CYS A 6 10.13 4.66 6.94
CA CYS A 6 8.96 3.80 6.79
C CYS A 6 7.64 4.45 7.22
N TYR A 7 7.68 5.75 7.54
CA TYR A 7 6.53 6.61 7.89
C TYR A 7 5.65 6.09 9.04
N SER A 8 6.20 5.21 9.89
CA SER A 8 5.47 4.58 10.99
C SER A 8 6.01 5.06 12.33
N ASP A 9 5.10 5.40 13.24
CA ASP A 9 5.42 5.62 14.65
C ASP A 9 5.62 4.31 15.43
N ASP A 10 5.19 3.16 14.86
CA ASP A 10 5.34 1.84 15.48
C ASP A 10 6.22 0.92 14.61
N PRO A 11 7.43 0.56 15.08
CA PRO A 11 8.33 -0.32 14.35
C PRO A 11 7.87 -1.79 14.30
N ARG A 12 6.90 -2.21 15.13
CA ARG A 12 6.42 -3.60 15.18
C ARG A 12 5.22 -3.88 14.28
N VAL A 13 4.57 -2.84 13.75
CA VAL A 13 3.34 -3.03 12.97
C VAL A 13 3.67 -3.30 11.50
N THR A 14 3.70 -4.57 11.10
CA THR A 14 3.01 -5.11 9.90
C THR A 14 3.31 -6.60 9.81
N PRO A 15 2.36 -7.48 10.16
CA PRO A 15 1.54 -8.13 9.12
C PRO A 15 0.05 -8.28 9.50
N ILE A 16 -0.87 -8.22 8.52
CA ILE A 16 -2.34 -8.32 8.75
C ILE A 16 -2.85 -9.78 8.70
N LEU A 17 -2.11 -10.69 8.07
CA LEU A 17 -2.47 -12.11 7.91
C LEU A 17 -1.20 -12.96 7.95
N ASP A 18 -1.26 -14.00 8.80
CA ASP A 18 -0.22 -15.01 9.05
C ASP A 18 1.21 -14.44 9.15
N PRO A 19 1.53 -13.79 10.29
CA PRO A 19 2.80 -13.11 10.49
C PRO A 19 4.03 -13.99 10.31
N GLU A 20 3.99 -15.19 10.87
CA GLU A 20 5.13 -16.11 10.89
C GLU A 20 5.46 -16.56 9.47
N LYS A 21 4.45 -17.01 8.72
CA LYS A 21 4.63 -17.38 7.32
C LYS A 21 5.17 -16.23 6.50
N CYS A 22 4.62 -15.02 6.69
CA CYS A 22 5.11 -13.84 5.99
C CYS A 22 6.59 -13.59 6.27
N LEU A 23 7.02 -13.64 7.52
CA LEU A 23 8.43 -13.42 7.87
C LEU A 23 9.37 -14.53 7.35
N GLN A 24 8.88 -15.77 7.24
CA GLN A 24 9.69 -16.91 6.81
C GLN A 24 9.76 -17.08 5.29
N THR A 25 8.68 -16.78 4.56
CA THR A 25 8.56 -17.19 3.14
C THR A 25 8.45 -16.04 2.15
N HIS A 26 8.21 -14.80 2.60
CA HIS A 26 8.00 -13.65 1.72
C HIS A 26 9.19 -12.70 1.76
N ARG A 27 9.50 -12.08 0.62
CA ARG A 27 10.40 -10.94 0.54
C ARG A 27 9.90 -9.80 1.43
N GLN A 28 10.77 -9.34 2.32
CA GLN A 28 10.51 -8.22 3.22
C GLN A 28 11.34 -7.00 2.81
N TYR A 29 10.74 -5.82 2.91
CA TYR A 29 11.46 -4.58 3.07
C TYR A 29 11.85 -4.43 4.54
N ILE A 30 13.14 -4.23 4.83
CA ILE A 30 13.63 -3.97 6.19
C ILE A 30 13.99 -2.49 6.27
N CYS A 31 13.31 -1.77 7.16
CA CYS A 31 13.62 -0.37 7.42
C CYS A 31 14.99 -0.24 8.10
N SER A 32 15.92 0.46 7.45
CA SER A 32 17.28 0.67 7.98
C SER A 32 17.32 1.56 9.22
N THR A 33 16.32 2.42 9.38
CA THR A 33 16.25 3.39 10.49
C THR A 33 15.65 2.79 11.77
N CYS A 34 14.57 2.00 11.67
CA CYS A 34 13.84 1.49 12.84
C CYS A 34 13.73 -0.04 12.91
N GLY A 35 14.28 -0.77 11.93
CA GLY A 35 14.27 -2.23 11.89
C GLY A 35 12.93 -2.87 11.52
N ARG A 36 11.91 -2.06 11.18
CA ARG A 36 10.58 -2.56 10.81
C ARG A 36 10.61 -3.40 9.54
N CYS A 37 10.01 -4.59 9.60
CA CYS A 37 9.79 -5.46 8.44
C CYS A 37 8.42 -5.17 7.80
N ILE A 38 8.39 -5.05 6.48
CA ILE A 38 7.18 -4.80 5.70
C ILE A 38 7.14 -5.77 4.53
N CYS A 39 6.03 -6.49 4.36
CA CYS A 39 5.88 -7.45 3.27
C CYS A 39 5.95 -6.73 1.91
N ALA A 40 6.92 -7.13 1.09
CA ALA A 40 7.18 -6.62 -0.26
C ALA A 40 7.18 -7.74 -1.32
N GLU A 41 6.61 -8.90 -0.98
CA GLU A 41 6.48 -10.04 -1.88
C GLU A 41 5.58 -9.73 -3.07
N ILE A 42 6.05 -10.12 -4.25
CA ILE A 42 5.33 -10.08 -5.52
C ILE A 42 5.00 -11.52 -5.88
N ASP A 43 3.71 -11.85 -5.93
CA ASP A 43 3.24 -13.18 -6.31
C ASP A 43 3.50 -13.48 -7.79
N GLY A 44 3.27 -14.74 -8.20
CA GLY A 44 3.48 -15.18 -9.59
C GLY A 44 2.59 -14.49 -10.63
N ASN A 45 1.61 -13.67 -10.22
CA ASN A 45 0.76 -12.85 -11.08
C ASN A 45 1.13 -11.36 -11.02
N ASN A 46 2.33 -11.02 -10.53
CA ASN A 46 2.78 -9.64 -10.30
C ASN A 46 1.91 -8.83 -9.32
N LYS A 47 1.21 -9.49 -8.39
CA LYS A 47 0.46 -8.82 -7.33
C LYS A 47 1.24 -8.83 -6.03
N PHE A 48 1.21 -7.71 -5.32
CA PHE A 48 1.91 -7.58 -4.04
C PHE A 48 0.98 -6.90 -3.03
N ARG A 49 1.20 -7.15 -1.74
CA ARG A 49 0.28 -6.72 -0.67
C ARG A 49 0.06 -5.21 -0.65
N ALA A 50 1.10 -4.42 -0.94
CA ALA A 50 0.99 -2.96 -0.98
C ALA A 50 0.05 -2.45 -2.10
N GLY A 51 -0.24 -3.25 -3.13
CA GLY A 51 -1.19 -2.92 -4.18
C GLY A 51 -2.64 -3.30 -3.88
N PHE A 52 -2.94 -3.87 -2.70
CA PHE A 52 -4.28 -4.36 -2.35
C PHE A 52 -5.17 -3.23 -1.81
N PRO A 53 -6.51 -3.40 -1.85
CA PRO A 53 -7.43 -2.46 -1.21
C PRO A 53 -7.33 -2.56 0.33
N PHE A 54 -7.02 -1.45 0.97
CA PHE A 54 -6.94 -1.30 2.42
C PHE A 54 -8.21 -0.71 3.01
N LYS A 55 -8.56 -1.14 4.23
CA LYS A 55 -9.76 -0.66 4.93
C LYS A 55 -9.62 0.79 5.43
N THR A 56 -8.42 1.22 5.80
CA THR A 56 -8.17 2.56 6.34
C THR A 56 -6.90 3.17 5.75
N LEU A 57 -6.81 4.50 5.80
CA LEU A 57 -5.65 5.25 5.32
C LEU A 57 -4.38 4.92 6.11
N GLU A 58 -4.53 4.71 7.42
CA GLU A 58 -3.42 4.36 8.33
C GLU A 58 -2.80 3.03 7.92
N ILE A 59 -3.63 2.05 7.55
CA ILE A 59 -3.14 0.76 7.05
C ILE A 59 -2.42 0.93 5.71
N ALA A 60 -2.95 1.75 4.80
CA ALA A 60 -2.29 1.99 3.52
C ALA A 60 -0.90 2.63 3.72
N LYS A 61 -0.77 3.62 4.60
CA LYS A 61 0.52 4.28 4.94
C LYS A 61 1.58 3.28 5.42
N LEU A 62 1.17 2.26 6.18
CA LEU A 62 2.08 1.22 6.65
C LEU A 62 2.74 0.43 5.53
N TYR A 63 2.14 0.34 4.34
CA TYR A 63 2.67 -0.38 3.18
C TYR A 63 3.28 0.53 2.12
N LEU A 64 3.19 1.85 2.26
CA LEU A 64 3.66 2.80 1.25
C LEU A 64 5.13 2.61 0.92
N ARG A 65 5.98 2.48 1.95
CA ARG A 65 7.42 2.30 1.72
C ARG A 65 7.76 1.02 0.95
N ALA A 66 6.98 -0.05 1.16
CA ALA A 66 7.13 -1.28 0.39
C ALA A 66 6.72 -1.09 -1.07
N ALA A 67 5.64 -0.33 -1.34
CA ALA A 67 5.26 0.02 -2.71
C ALA A 67 6.34 0.85 -3.39
N GLU A 68 6.87 1.88 -2.73
CA GLU A 68 7.95 2.71 -3.29
C GLU A 68 9.19 1.88 -3.66
N ALA A 69 9.55 0.92 -2.82
CA ALA A 69 10.66 0.01 -3.07
C ALA A 69 10.40 -0.97 -4.23
N ILE A 70 9.14 -1.34 -4.47
CA ILE A 70 8.74 -2.23 -5.58
C ILE A 70 8.68 -1.46 -6.90
N TYR A 71 8.08 -0.28 -6.89
CA TYR A 71 7.92 0.57 -8.08
C TYR A 71 9.19 1.37 -8.42
N GLY A 72 10.12 1.53 -7.48
CA GLY A 72 11.38 2.25 -7.70
C GLY A 72 11.23 3.77 -7.65
N GLY A 73 10.17 4.29 -7.01
CA GLY A 73 9.87 5.72 -6.96
C GLY A 73 8.85 6.07 -5.89
N PRO A 74 8.54 7.37 -5.70
CA PRO A 74 7.46 7.78 -4.81
C PRO A 74 6.13 7.20 -5.28
N CYS A 75 5.22 6.93 -4.35
CA CYS A 75 3.89 6.39 -4.62
C CYS A 75 2.84 7.23 -3.92
N GLU A 76 1.60 7.14 -4.39
CA GLU A 76 0.49 7.98 -3.98
C GLU A 76 -0.66 7.15 -3.41
N ILE A 77 -1.28 7.58 -2.31
CA ILE A 77 -2.44 6.91 -1.73
C ILE A 77 -3.72 7.62 -2.14
N TYR A 78 -4.69 6.87 -2.68
CA TYR A 78 -6.00 7.40 -3.04
C TYR A 78 -7.14 6.72 -2.29
N GLU A 79 -8.20 7.48 -2.00
CA GLU A 79 -9.48 6.97 -1.53
C GLU A 79 -10.37 6.61 -2.72
N ILE A 80 -10.80 5.36 -2.74
CA ILE A 80 -11.67 4.83 -3.79
C ILE A 80 -13.02 4.45 -3.18
N VAL A 81 -14.08 4.89 -3.85
CA VAL A 81 -15.47 4.70 -3.45
C VAL A 81 -16.19 3.87 -4.50
N TYR A 82 -16.75 2.74 -4.08
CA TYR A 82 -17.65 1.93 -4.91
C TYR A 82 -19.03 2.60 -5.07
N LYS A 83 -19.75 2.26 -6.15
CA LYS A 83 -21.14 2.69 -6.37
C LYS A 83 -22.09 2.37 -5.21
N ASN A 84 -21.84 1.29 -4.47
CA ASN A 84 -22.61 0.91 -3.28
C ASN A 84 -22.22 1.69 -2.00
N GLY A 85 -21.32 2.68 -2.11
CA GLY A 85 -20.84 3.51 -1.00
C GLY A 85 -19.68 2.92 -0.21
N ARG A 86 -19.21 1.69 -0.50
CA ARG A 86 -18.05 1.11 0.18
C ARG A 86 -16.77 1.88 -0.18
N ILE A 87 -16.01 2.23 0.85
CA ILE A 87 -14.73 2.96 0.71
C ILE A 87 -13.56 2.01 0.97
N PHE A 88 -12.48 2.20 0.24
CA PHE A 88 -11.18 1.59 0.50
C PHE A 88 -10.05 2.52 0.04
N TYR A 89 -8.84 2.25 0.51
CA TYR A 89 -7.64 3.00 0.18
C TYR A 89 -6.70 2.12 -0.64
N ARG A 90 -6.01 2.70 -1.62
CA ARG A 90 -5.07 1.95 -2.46
C ARG A 90 -3.88 2.81 -2.82
N ILE A 91 -2.71 2.17 -2.88
CA ILE A 91 -1.46 2.79 -3.32
C ILE A 91 -1.34 2.62 -4.84
N PHE A 92 -0.93 3.70 -5.50
CA PHE A 92 -0.66 3.77 -6.93
C PHE A 92 0.74 4.34 -7.15
N GLU A 93 1.40 3.93 -8.24
CA GLU A 93 2.73 4.45 -8.62
C GLU A 93 2.61 5.93 -8.97
N ASP A 94 1.60 6.28 -9.75
CA ASP A 94 1.33 7.64 -10.19
C ASP A 94 -0.16 7.83 -10.53
N ARG A 95 -0.52 9.07 -10.87
CA ARG A 95 -1.85 9.42 -11.35
C ARG A 95 -2.26 8.66 -12.62
N LYS A 96 -1.32 8.26 -13.48
CA LYS A 96 -1.64 7.50 -14.71
C LYS A 96 -2.16 6.11 -14.36
N SER A 97 -1.51 5.41 -13.44
CA SER A 97 -1.91 4.10 -12.94
C SER A 97 -3.26 4.14 -12.21
N LEU A 98 -3.59 5.25 -11.53
CA LEU A 98 -4.91 5.51 -10.98
C LEU A 98 -5.96 5.58 -12.11
N MET A 99 -5.70 6.35 -13.16
CA MET A 99 -6.63 6.51 -14.29
C MET A 99 -6.89 5.19 -15.00
N GLU A 100 -5.85 4.41 -15.31
CA GLU A 100 -5.98 3.08 -15.90
C GLU A 100 -6.80 2.13 -15.02
N HIS A 101 -6.65 2.24 -13.69
CA HIS A 101 -7.47 1.46 -12.76
C HIS A 101 -8.95 1.88 -12.77
N MET A 102 -9.24 3.18 -12.85
CA MET A 102 -10.63 3.66 -12.96
C MET A 102 -11.31 3.20 -14.24
N GLU A 103 -10.59 3.21 -15.38
CA GLU A 103 -11.11 2.72 -16.66
C GLU A 103 -11.48 1.23 -16.61
N ARG A 104 -10.66 0.42 -15.91
CA ARG A 104 -10.93 -1.01 -15.72
C ARG A 104 -12.02 -1.31 -14.70
N ASN A 105 -12.38 -0.34 -13.85
CA ASN A 105 -13.31 -0.53 -12.73
C ASN A 105 -14.39 0.56 -12.73
N PRO A 106 -15.37 0.51 -13.66
CA PRO A 106 -16.39 1.55 -13.82
C PRO A 106 -17.37 1.66 -12.63
N ASP A 107 -17.34 0.71 -11.71
CA ASP A 107 -18.11 0.75 -10.46
C ASP A 107 -17.39 1.47 -9.31
N GLN A 108 -16.20 1.99 -9.57
CA GLN A 108 -15.36 2.71 -8.62
C GLN A 108 -15.20 4.16 -9.05
N SER A 109 -15.00 5.03 -8.07
CA SER A 109 -14.76 6.45 -8.28
C SER A 109 -13.77 6.97 -7.24
N CYS A 110 -12.93 7.91 -7.64
CA CYS A 110 -12.05 8.64 -6.74
C CYS A 110 -12.59 10.07 -6.60
N ARG A 111 -13.19 10.40 -5.45
CA ARG A 111 -13.93 11.66 -5.27
C ARG A 111 -13.05 12.90 -5.39
N THR A 112 -11.87 12.85 -4.79
CA THR A 112 -10.97 14.01 -4.70
C THR A 112 -10.07 14.14 -5.91
N MET A 113 -9.83 13.05 -6.66
CA MET A 113 -8.81 12.94 -7.72
C MET A 113 -7.44 13.50 -7.27
N LYS A 114 -7.15 13.43 -5.98
CA LYS A 114 -5.95 13.95 -5.33
C LYS A 114 -5.41 12.91 -4.36
N PRO A 115 -4.08 12.75 -4.28
CA PRO A 115 -3.46 11.87 -3.29
C PRO A 115 -3.75 12.37 -1.88
N LEU A 116 -4.01 11.43 -0.97
CA LEU A 116 -4.17 11.68 0.46
C LEU A 116 -2.83 11.62 1.21
N TYR A 117 -1.83 10.99 0.60
CA TYR A 117 -0.46 10.87 1.07
C TYR A 117 0.46 10.58 -0.11
#